data_AF-A0A5B7APT1-F1
#
_entry.id   AF-A0A5B7APT1-F1
#
_cell.length_a   1.000
_cell.length_b   1.000
_cell.length_c   1.000
_cell.angle_alpha   90.00
_cell.angle_beta   90.00
_cell.angle_gamma   90.00
#
_symmetry.space_group_name_H-M   'P 1'
#
loop_
_entity.id
_entity.type
_entity.pdbx_description
1 polymer ?
#
loop_
_entity_poly.entity_id
_entity_poly.type
_entity_poly.pdbx_seq_one_letter_code
_entity_poly.pdbx_strand_id
1 'polypeptide(L)'
;ILDQVRSRPMTRPVDVVNEFKQKYGLTITYHHAWLGVEKARNKIYGDQLLSFDQLRWYIDEAMRTNPGSCFELDYDQNNRHFRRCFVAFHACITGFKFCRPILFLDGTFLKGRYK
;
A
#
# COMPACT_ATOMS: atom_id res chain seq x y z
N ILE A 1 -4.84 -5.81 -21.56
CA ILE A 1 -3.94 -6.01 -20.40
C ILE A 1 -4.12 -4.90 -19.35
N LEU A 2 -4.00 -3.60 -19.66
CA LEU A 2 -4.15 -2.54 -18.64
C LEU A 2 -5.49 -2.61 -17.89
N ASP A 3 -6.62 -2.59 -18.60
CA ASP A 3 -7.96 -2.67 -17.99
C ASP A 3 -8.21 -4.01 -17.29
N GLN A 4 -7.57 -5.08 -17.77
CA GLN A 4 -7.62 -6.40 -17.16
C GLN A 4 -6.87 -6.42 -15.82
N VAL A 5 -5.66 -5.84 -15.75
CA VAL A 5 -4.92 -5.71 -14.49
C VAL A 5 -5.64 -4.77 -13.53
N ARG A 6 -6.28 -3.71 -14.04
CA ARG A 6 -7.08 -2.79 -13.23
C ARG A 6 -8.30 -3.48 -12.59
N SER A 7 -8.99 -4.35 -13.34
CA SER A 7 -10.15 -5.12 -12.83
C SER A 7 -9.74 -6.35 -12.01
N ARG A 8 -8.60 -6.96 -12.32
CA ARG A 8 -8.05 -8.14 -11.63
C ARG A 8 -6.57 -7.88 -11.26
N PRO A 9 -6.30 -7.25 -10.10
CA PRO A 9 -4.93 -6.88 -9.68
C PRO A 9 -3.95 -8.06 -9.65
N MET A 10 -4.47 -9.24 -9.29
CA MET A 10 -3.74 -10.50 -9.18
C MET A 10 -3.63 -11.26 -10.52
N THR A 11 -3.82 -10.59 -11.66
CA THR A 11 -3.64 -11.20 -13.00
C THR A 11 -2.26 -11.85 -13.10
N ARG A 12 -2.22 -13.16 -13.36
CA ARG A 12 -0.94 -13.88 -13.51
C ARG A 12 -0.54 -13.88 -14.98
N PRO A 13 0.76 -13.85 -15.30
CA PRO A 13 1.22 -13.90 -16.68
C PRO A 13 0.73 -15.14 -17.43
N VAL A 14 0.60 -16.29 -16.77
CA VAL A 14 0.06 -17.53 -17.37
C VAL A 14 -1.39 -17.33 -17.84
N ASP A 15 -2.20 -16.61 -17.07
CA ASP A 15 -3.58 -16.33 -17.44
C ASP A 15 -3.62 -15.46 -18.71
N VAL A 16 -2.70 -14.51 -18.83
CA VAL A 16 -2.55 -13.66 -20.03
C VAL A 16 -2.08 -14.46 -21.25
N VAL A 17 -1.13 -15.39 -21.08
CA VAL A 17 -0.69 -16.29 -22.18
C VAL A 17 -1.89 -17.09 -22.70
N ASN A 18 -2.67 -17.69 -21.80
CA ASN A 18 -3.83 -18.50 -22.17
C ASN A 18 -4.92 -17.65 -22.85
N GLU A 19 -5.19 -16.45 -22.33
CA GLU A 19 -6.18 -15.54 -22.92
C GLU A 19 -5.78 -15.07 -24.32
N PHE A 20 -4.49 -14.75 -24.54
CA PHE A 20 -4.01 -14.36 -25.87
C PHE A 20 -4.20 -15.47 -26.90
N LYS A 21 -3.96 -16.72 -26.49
CA LYS A 21 -4.18 -17.89 -27.34
C LYS A 21 -5.66 -18.13 -27.62
N GLN A 22 -6.52 -18.04 -26.60
CA GLN A 22 -7.96 -18.30 -26.74
C GLN A 22 -8.68 -17.20 -27.52
N LYS A 23 -8.36 -15.93 -27.27
CA LYS A 23 -9.09 -14.79 -27.82
C LYS A 23 -8.58 -14.35 -29.19
N TYR A 24 -7.27 -14.46 -29.42
CA TYR A 24 -6.63 -13.95 -30.64
C TYR A 24 -5.89 -15.03 -31.44
N GLY A 25 -5.82 -16.27 -30.97
CA GLY A 25 -5.02 -17.32 -31.61
C GLY A 25 -3.51 -17.12 -31.52
N LEU A 26 -3.06 -16.11 -30.75
CA LEU A 26 -1.65 -15.73 -30.67
C LEU A 26 -0.94 -16.48 -29.54
N THR A 27 0.20 -17.10 -29.86
CA THR A 27 1.07 -17.71 -28.85
C THR A 27 2.14 -16.71 -28.44
N ILE A 28 2.03 -16.19 -27.22
CA ILE A 28 3.05 -15.32 -26.62
C ILE A 28 3.88 -16.10 -25.61
N THR A 29 5.15 -15.73 -25.46
CA THR A 29 6.01 -16.32 -24.41
C THR A 29 5.59 -15.83 -23.03
N TYR A 30 5.85 -16.65 -22.01
CA TYR A 30 5.63 -16.26 -20.61
C TYR A 30 6.32 -14.93 -20.25
N HIS A 31 7.55 -14.74 -20.72
CA HIS A 31 8.33 -13.52 -20.45
C HIS A 31 7.65 -12.25 -21.01
N HIS A 32 7.10 -12.31 -22.23
CA HIS A 32 6.33 -11.19 -22.78
C HIS A 32 5.07 -10.90 -21.98
N ALA A 33 4.34 -11.93 -21.55
CA ALA A 33 3.18 -11.77 -20.70
C ALA A 33 3.55 -11.16 -19.35
N TRP A 34 4.65 -11.61 -18.74
CA TRP A 34 5.14 -11.11 -17.46
C TRP A 34 5.52 -9.63 -17.54
N LEU A 35 6.32 -9.24 -18.54
CA LEU A 35 6.67 -7.84 -18.79
C LEU A 35 5.42 -6.97 -19.03
N GLY A 36 4.44 -7.48 -19.77
CA GLY A 36 3.19 -6.77 -20.03
C GLY A 36 2.38 -6.53 -18.76
N VAL A 37 2.28 -7.54 -17.88
CA VAL A 37 1.61 -7.43 -16.59
C VAL A 37 2.37 -6.49 -15.64
N GLU A 38 3.69 -6.59 -15.57
CA GLU A 38 4.53 -5.73 -14.73
C GLU A 38 4.41 -4.25 -15.15
N LYS A 39 4.53 -3.96 -16.45
CA LYS A 39 4.32 -2.59 -16.98
C LYS A 39 2.92 -2.07 -16.69
N ALA A 40 1.90 -2.91 -16.81
CA ALA A 40 0.53 -2.51 -16.50
C ALA A 40 0.37 -2.21 -15.00
N ARG A 41 0.96 -3.03 -14.12
CA ARG A 41 0.96 -2.80 -12.66
C ARG A 41 1.67 -1.50 -12.31
N ASN A 42 2.88 -1.28 -12.80
CA ASN A 42 3.62 -0.04 -12.55
C ASN A 42 2.86 1.19 -13.05
N LYS A 43 2.11 1.07 -14.16
CA LYS A 43 1.28 2.17 -14.67
C LYS A 43 0.02 2.43 -13.83
N ILE A 44 -0.56 1.41 -13.21
CA ILE A 44 -1.79 1.53 -12.43
C ILE A 44 -1.51 1.93 -10.98
N TYR A 45 -0.54 1.27 -10.36
CA TYR A 45 -0.22 1.39 -8.93
C TYR A 45 0.99 2.29 -8.66
N GLY A 46 1.69 2.69 -9.71
CA GLY A 46 2.95 3.42 -9.57
C GLY A 46 4.11 2.50 -9.21
N ASP A 47 5.27 3.11 -9.06
CA ASP A 47 6.45 2.45 -8.51
C ASP A 47 6.37 2.51 -6.97
N GLN A 48 6.45 1.34 -6.33
CA GLN A 48 6.34 1.21 -4.89
C GLN A 48 7.48 1.93 -4.15
N LEU A 49 8.70 1.89 -4.69
CA LEU A 49 9.87 2.56 -4.11
C LEU A 49 9.72 4.08 -4.25
N LEU A 50 9.31 4.55 -5.43
CA LEU A 50 9.07 5.98 -5.65
C LEU A 50 7.96 6.51 -4.73
N SER A 51 6.87 5.75 -4.58
CA SER A 51 5.75 6.12 -3.71
C SER A 51 6.18 6.19 -2.24
N PHE A 52 7.08 5.30 -1.81
CA PHE A 52 7.62 5.30 -0.46
C PHE A 52 8.57 6.49 -0.22
N ASP A 53 9.43 6.83 -1.19
CA ASP A 53 10.30 8.01 -1.10
C ASP A 53 9.47 9.31 -1.05
N GLN A 54 8.37 9.39 -1.81
CA GLN A 54 7.43 10.51 -1.73
C GLN A 54 6.78 10.61 -0.34
N LEU A 55 6.38 9.49 0.27
CA LEU A 55 5.82 9.47 1.62
C LEU A 55 6.83 9.96 2.67
N ARG A 56 8.10 9.54 2.58
CA ARG A 56 9.17 10.04 3.46
C ARG A 56 9.30 11.55 3.37
N TRP A 57 9.44 12.07 2.15
CA TRP A 57 9.57 13.51 1.92
C TRP A 57 8.36 14.28 2.46
N TYR A 58 7.16 13.77 2.23
CA TYR A 58 5.94 14.37 2.78
C TYR A 58 5.93 14.40 4.30
N ILE A 59 6.33 13.32 4.97
CA ILE A 59 6.38 13.25 6.44
C ILE A 59 7.40 14.25 7.00
N ASP A 60 8.58 14.33 6.38
CA ASP A 60 9.62 15.29 6.78
C ASP A 60 9.10 16.73 6.67
N GLU A 61 8.43 17.07 5.58
CA GLU A 61 7.85 18.39 5.36
C GLU A 61 6.64 18.67 6.27
N ALA A 62 5.80 17.66 6.52
CA ALA A 62 4.66 17.78 7.41
C ALA A 62 5.09 18.02 8.87
N MET A 63 6.15 17.35 9.33
CA MET A 63 6.76 17.62 10.63
C MET A 63 7.33 19.04 10.72
N ARG A 64 8.03 19.49 9.67
CA ARG A 64 8.63 20.83 9.61
C ARG A 64 7.58 21.94 9.65
N THR A 65 6.46 21.75 8.95
CA THR A 65 5.40 22.77 8.80
C THR A 65 4.37 22.76 9.92
N ASN A 66 4.29 21.67 10.71
CA ASN A 66 3.32 21.54 11.79
C ASN A 66 3.99 21.27 13.15
N PRO A 67 4.70 22.26 13.74
CA PRO A 67 5.33 22.09 15.05
C PRO A 67 4.37 21.57 16.11
N GLY A 68 4.83 20.63 16.93
CA GLY A 68 4.02 20.00 17.98
C GLY A 68 3.12 18.85 17.52
N SER A 69 3.10 18.55 16.21
CA SER A 69 2.50 17.32 15.68
C SER A 69 3.48 16.16 15.81
N CYS A 70 2.95 14.93 15.85
CA CYS A 70 3.72 13.70 15.89
C CYS A 70 3.53 12.92 14.58
N PHE A 71 4.64 12.63 13.91
CA PHE A 71 4.67 11.74 12.74
C PHE A 71 5.77 10.70 12.96
N GLU A 72 5.45 9.42 12.81
CA GLU A 72 6.42 8.34 12.90
C GLU A 72 6.28 7.40 11.71
N LEU A 73 7.38 7.13 11.02
CA LEU A 73 7.43 6.20 9.89
C LEU A 73 8.33 5.02 10.23
N ASP A 74 7.75 3.83 10.27
CA ASP A 74 8.45 2.56 10.46
C ASP A 74 8.53 1.82 9.12
N TYR A 75 9.73 1.41 8.74
CA TYR A 75 10.02 0.72 7.49
C TYR A 75 11.22 -0.22 7.65
N ASP A 76 11.30 -1.24 6.81
CA ASP A 76 12.44 -2.15 6.79
C ASP A 76 13.68 -1.47 6.20
N GLN A 77 14.77 -1.42 6.96
CA GLN A 77 16.00 -0.77 6.52
C GLN A 77 16.71 -1.54 5.39
N ASN A 78 16.51 -2.85 5.28
CA ASN A 78 17.22 -3.68 4.30
C ASN A 78 16.65 -3.54 2.89
N ASN A 79 15.33 -3.50 2.78
CA ASN A 79 14.59 -3.51 1.52
C ASN A 79 13.70 -2.27 1.34
N ARG A 80 13.73 -1.31 2.28
CA ARG A 80 12.95 -0.05 2.24
C ARG A 80 11.45 -0.27 2.11
N HIS A 81 10.95 -1.40 2.62
CA HIS A 81 9.53 -1.70 2.59
C HIS A 81 8.82 -0.99 3.74
N PHE A 82 7.75 -0.28 3.41
CA PHE A 82 6.84 0.31 4.40
C PHE A 82 6.33 -0.74 5.39
N ARG A 83 6.34 -0.41 6.69
CA ARG A 83 5.70 -1.22 7.74
C ARG A 83 4.51 -0.50 8.33
N ARG A 84 4.71 0.70 8.86
CA ARG A 84 3.67 1.47 9.58
C ARG A 84 3.92 2.96 9.46
N CYS A 85 2.86 3.75 9.49
CA CYS A 85 2.91 5.20 9.66
C CYS A 85 1.97 5.59 10.80
N PHE A 86 2.45 6.41 11.71
CA PHE A 86 1.63 7.09 12.70
C PHE A 86 1.60 8.58 12.39
N VAL A 87 0.42 9.20 12.48
CA VAL A 87 0.21 10.63 12.24
C VAL A 87 -0.77 11.16 13.28
N ALA A 88 -0.34 12.18 14.02
CA ALA A 88 -1.18 12.91 14.96
C ALA A 88 -0.83 14.39 14.92
N PHE A 89 -1.72 15.20 14.35
CA PHE A 89 -1.55 16.65 14.33
C PHE A 89 -1.66 17.23 15.74
N HIS A 90 -0.93 18.33 15.99
CA HIS A 90 -0.96 19.01 17.28
C HIS A 90 -2.37 19.37 17.74
N ALA A 91 -3.22 19.83 16.82
CA ALA A 91 -4.63 20.12 17.09
C ALA A 91 -5.41 18.89 17.57
N CYS A 92 -5.16 17.71 16.97
CA CYS A 92 -5.77 16.46 17.39
C CYS A 92 -5.28 16.03 18.78
N ILE A 93 -3.98 16.12 19.03
CA ILE A 93 -3.37 15.78 20.33
C ILE A 93 -3.95 16.66 21.45
N THR A 94 -4.03 17.97 21.19
CA THR A 94 -4.56 18.94 22.16
C THR A 94 -6.07 18.80 22.34
N GLY A 95 -6.81 18.63 21.24
CA GLY A 95 -8.27 18.44 21.26
C GLY A 95 -8.69 17.16 21.96
N PHE A 96 -7.91 16.08 21.86
CA PHE A 96 -8.20 14.80 22.50
C PHE A 96 -8.35 14.90 24.02
N LYS A 97 -7.67 15.85 24.66
CA LYS A 97 -7.81 16.13 26.11
C LYS A 97 -9.22 16.55 26.52
N PHE A 98 -10.01 17.07 25.57
CA PHE A 98 -11.38 17.52 25.78
C PHE A 98 -12.43 16.53 25.26
N CYS A 99 -11.99 15.45 24.60
CA CYS A 99 -12.88 14.37 24.22
C CYS A 99 -13.40 13.65 25.47
N ARG A 100 -14.61 13.10 25.39
CA ARG A 100 -15.09 12.18 26.43
C ARG A 100 -14.12 11.01 26.55
N PRO A 101 -13.76 10.56 27.76
CA PRO A 101 -12.92 9.37 27.93
C PRO A 101 -13.55 8.18 27.22
N ILE A 102 -12.84 7.63 26.23
CA ILE A 102 -13.25 6.43 25.51
C ILE A 102 -12.37 5.29 26.00
N LEU A 103 -13.00 4.21 26.45
CA LEU A 103 -12.31 2.95 26.73
C LEU A 103 -12.08 2.22 25.40
N PHE A 104 -10.84 2.21 24.91
CA PHE A 104 -10.48 1.41 23.76
C PHE A 104 -10.18 -0.01 24.23
N LEU A 105 -11.08 -0.95 23.91
CA LEU A 105 -10.80 -2.38 24.00
C LEU A 105 -10.09 -2.77 22.71
N ASP A 106 -8.76 -2.88 22.76
CA ASP A 106 -8.01 -3.38 21.61
C ASP A 106 -8.26 -4.89 21.44
N GLY A 107 -8.80 -5.26 20.28
CA GLY A 107 -9.26 -6.60 19.94
C GLY A 107 -8.16 -7.53 19.45
N THR A 108 -6.88 -7.25 19.71
CA THR A 108 -5.76 -8.06 19.19
C THR A 108 -5.61 -9.42 19.90
N PHE A 109 -6.21 -9.61 21.09
CA PHE A 109 -6.18 -10.89 21.82
C PHE A 109 -7.48 -11.28 22.53
N LEU A 110 -8.65 -11.01 21.94
CA LEU A 110 -9.89 -11.64 22.41
C LEU A 110 -9.94 -13.12 21.99
N LYS A 111 -9.11 -13.97 22.59
CA LYS A 111 -9.36 -15.42 22.59
C LYS A 111 -10.55 -15.68 23.51
N GLY A 112 -11.74 -15.80 22.94
CA GLY A 112 -12.97 -16.10 23.67
C GLY A 112 -12.86 -17.39 24.50
N ARG A 113 -13.70 -17.50 25.54
CA ARG A 113 -13.78 -18.63 26.48
C ARG A 113 -14.32 -19.95 25.90
N TYR A 114 -14.39 -20.08 24.58
CA TYR A 114 -14.69 -21.35 23.94
C TYR A 114 -13.42 -21.89 23.30
N LYS A 115 -12.87 -22.92 23.94
CA LYS A 115 -12.05 -23.94 23.29
C LYS A 115 -12.98 -25.06 22.83
#